data_AF-A0A914D8M1-F1
#
_entry.id   AF-A0A914D8M1-F1
#
_cell.length_a   1.000
_cell.length_b   1.000
_cell.length_c   1.000
_cell.angle_alpha   90.00
_cell.angle_beta   90.00
_cell.angle_gamma   90.00
#
_symmetry.space_group_name_H-M   'P 1'
#
loop_
_entity.id
_entity.type
_entity.pdbx_description
1 polymer ?
#
loop_
_entity_poly.entity_id
_entity_poly.type
_entity_poly.pdbx_seq_one_letter_code
_entity_poly.pdbx_strand_id
1 'polypeptide(L)'
;MYNSLIQKRQLENEARVARGEAPIPLEDIKKSVKAPQLQTKNGMMEIFLDCCDTSAYADYAAEVTGENVAKLFLSEAFADNSSKDRSASIPR
;
A
#
# COMPACT_ATOMS: atom_id res chain seq x y z
N MET A 1 0.00 5.48 25.29
CA MET A 1 -0.76 4.88 26.41
C MET A 1 0.16 4.38 27.53
N TYR A 2 1.10 3.47 27.25
CA TYR A 2 2.05 2.92 28.25
C TYR A 2 2.86 4.00 29.00
N ASN A 3 3.46 4.96 28.30
CA ASN A 3 4.24 6.04 28.92
C ASN A 3 3.41 6.92 29.87
N SER A 4 2.14 7.16 29.57
CA SER A 4 1.24 7.92 30.44
C SER A 4 0.90 7.15 31.72
N LEU A 5 0.75 5.82 31.63
CA LEU A 5 0.54 4.97 32.80
C LEU A 5 1.76 4.94 33.72
N ILE A 6 2.97 4.90 33.16
CA ILE A 6 4.22 5.00 33.93
C ILE A 6 4.29 6.34 34.68
N GLN A 7 4.03 7.45 33.99
CA GLN A 7 4.07 8.78 34.61
C GLN A 7 3.06 8.91 35.76
N LYS A 8 1.83 8.41 35.58
CA LYS A 8 0.84 8.38 36.66
C LYS A 8 1.31 7.55 37.86
N ARG A 9 1.96 6.41 37.62
CA ARG A 9 2.49 5.56 38.69
C ARG A 9 3.66 6.20 39.43
N GLN A 10 4.53 6.94 38.73
CA GLN A 10 5.63 7.68 39.35
C GLN A 10 5.08 8.74 40.32
N LEU A 11 4.12 9.55 39.87
CA LEU A 11 3.46 10.56 40.71
C LEU A 11 2.75 9.93 41.93
N GLU A 12 2.08 8.80 41.74
CA GLU A 12 1.44 8.10 42.86
C GLU A 12 2.47 7.57 43.86
N ASN A 13 3.56 6.98 43.38
CA ASN A 13 4.62 6.45 44.24
C ASN A 13 5.32 7.56 45.02
N GLU A 14 5.53 8.74 44.43
CA GLU A 14 6.04 9.92 45.14
C GLU A 14 5.10 10.31 46.30
N ALA A 15 3.79 10.33 46.06
CA ALA A 15 2.79 10.62 47.10
C ALA A 15 2.73 9.54 48.21
N ARG A 16 2.94 8.26 47.87
CA ARG A 16 3.00 7.15 48.84
C ARG A 16 4.23 7.26 49.73
N VAL A 17 5.39 7.53 49.15
CA VAL A 17 6.64 7.76 49.89
C VAL A 17 6.48 8.94 50.86
N ALA A 18 5.84 10.02 50.44
CA ALA A 18 5.55 11.17 51.31
C ALA A 18 4.64 10.82 52.51
N ARG A 19 3.78 9.79 52.40
CA ARG A 19 2.95 9.26 53.50
C ARG A 19 3.60 8.11 54.28
N GLY A 20 4.83 7.72 53.94
CA GLY A 20 5.53 6.59 54.55
C GLY A 20 5.06 5.21 54.08
N GLU A 21 4.32 5.15 52.98
CA GLU A 21 3.88 3.90 52.36
C GLU A 21 4.90 3.38 51.33
N ALA A 22 4.95 2.06 51.12
CA ALA A 22 5.81 1.47 50.11
C ALA A 22 5.37 1.84 48.67
N PRO A 23 6.31 2.07 47.73
CA PRO A 23 6.00 2.25 46.32
C PRO A 23 5.40 1.00 45.68
N ILE A 24 4.51 1.19 44.71
CA ILE A 24 3.91 0.10 43.94
C ILE A 24 4.83 -0.26 42.76
N PRO A 25 5.07 -1.55 42.48
CA PRO A 25 5.92 -2.00 41.36
C PRO A 25 5.44 -1.51 39.98
N LEU A 26 6.39 -1.15 39.12
CA LEU A 26 6.11 -0.74 37.73
C LEU A 26 5.76 -1.93 36.81
N GLU A 27 6.18 -3.15 37.17
CA GLU A 27 5.94 -4.37 36.37
C GLU A 27 4.45 -4.70 36.17
N ASP A 28 3.58 -4.27 37.09
CA ASP A 28 2.13 -4.47 36.97
C ASP A 28 1.51 -3.66 35.82
N ILE A 29 2.17 -2.58 35.39
CA ILE A 29 1.76 -1.80 34.23
C ILE A 29 2.01 -2.58 32.94
N LYS A 30 3.14 -3.30 32.86
CA LYS A 30 3.46 -4.12 31.69
C LYS A 30 2.46 -5.26 31.50
N LYS A 31 1.92 -5.80 32.59
CA LYS A 31 0.90 -6.86 32.55
C LYS A 31 -0.47 -6.36 32.08
N SER A 32 -0.81 -5.09 32.34
CA SER A 32 -2.10 -4.50 31.97
C SER A 32 -2.14 -3.90 30.56
N VAL A 33 -0.96 -3.59 29.99
CA VAL A 33 -0.87 -3.11 28.61
C VAL A 33 -0.71 -4.31 27.67
N LYS A 34 -1.82 -4.74 27.07
CA LYS A 34 -1.77 -5.61 25.91
C LYS A 34 -1.01 -4.89 24.80
N ALA A 35 -0.03 -5.56 24.20
CA ALA A 35 0.60 -5.08 22.98
C ALA A 35 -0.52 -4.79 21.95
N PRO A 36 -0.47 -3.66 21.23
CA PRO A 36 -1.39 -3.42 20.13
C PRO A 36 -1.28 -4.60 19.18
N GLN A 37 -2.35 -5.42 19.10
CA GLN A 37 -2.43 -6.38 18.03
C GLN A 37 -2.87 -5.61 16.79
N LEU A 38 -2.06 -5.69 15.74
CA LEU A 38 -2.55 -5.37 14.40
C LEU A 38 -3.78 -6.25 14.20
N GLN A 39 -4.96 -5.64 14.04
CA GLN A 39 -6.24 -6.35 13.95
C GLN A 39 -6.41 -7.14 12.64
N THR A 40 -5.31 -7.54 12.04
CA THR A 40 -5.30 -8.33 10.83
C THR A 40 -5.45 -9.80 11.22
N LYS A 41 -6.68 -10.31 11.13
CA LYS A 41 -6.99 -11.73 11.39
C LYS A 41 -6.10 -12.70 10.59
N ASN A 42 -5.58 -12.23 9.44
CA ASN A 42 -4.64 -12.95 8.56
C ASN A 42 -3.32 -12.18 8.32
N GLY A 43 -2.91 -11.26 9.20
CA GLY A 43 -1.73 -10.42 8.95
C GLY A 43 -1.92 -9.44 7.77
N MET A 44 -0.82 -8.91 7.21
CA MET A 44 -0.87 -8.01 6.04
C MET A 44 -1.15 -8.74 4.72
N MET A 45 -1.77 -9.92 4.76
CA MET A 45 -2.01 -10.76 3.58
C MET A 45 -2.93 -10.09 2.57
N GLU A 46 -4.01 -9.46 3.02
CA GLU A 46 -4.95 -8.75 2.13
C GLU A 46 -4.24 -7.62 1.37
N ILE A 47 -3.48 -6.79 2.09
CA ILE A 47 -2.66 -5.71 1.49
C ILE A 47 -1.65 -6.28 0.49
N PHE A 48 -1.02 -7.42 0.81
CA PHE A 48 -0.07 -8.07 -0.08
C PHE A 48 -0.74 -8.55 -1.38
N LEU A 49 -1.91 -9.18 -1.28
CA LEU A 49 -2.67 -9.63 -2.44
C LEU A 49 -3.11 -8.45 -3.31
N ASP A 50 -3.61 -7.37 -2.71
CA ASP A 50 -3.98 -6.14 -3.43
C ASP A 50 -2.80 -5.55 -4.20
N CYS A 51 -1.60 -5.57 -3.61
CA CYS A 51 -0.38 -5.14 -4.28
C CYS A 51 -0.04 -6.01 -5.50
N CYS A 52 -0.16 -7.34 -5.37
CA CYS A 52 0.08 -8.27 -6.48
C CYS A 52 -0.90 -8.04 -7.62
N ASP A 53 -2.20 -7.91 -7.31
CA ASP A 53 -3.24 -7.68 -8.32
C ASP A 53 -3.03 -6.35 -9.03
N THR A 54 -2.66 -5.30 -8.30
CA THR A 54 -2.36 -3.99 -8.86
C THR A 54 -1.15 -4.05 -9.82
N SER A 55 -0.10 -4.80 -9.45
CA SER A 55 1.08 -4.98 -10.29
C SER A 55 0.73 -5.72 -11.58
N ALA A 56 0.01 -6.84 -11.46
CA ALA A 56 -0.39 -7.64 -12.62
C ALA A 56 -1.28 -6.84 -13.59
N TYR A 57 -2.18 -6.02 -13.05
CA TYR A 57 -3.02 -5.15 -13.87
C TYR A 57 -2.20 -4.08 -14.61
N ALA A 58 -1.21 -3.48 -13.95
CA ALA A 58 -0.35 -2.48 -14.57
C ALA A 58 0.48 -3.08 -15.72
N ASP A 59 1.05 -4.27 -15.51
CA ASP A 59 1.83 -4.99 -16.53
C ASP A 59 0.95 -5.33 -17.75
N TYR A 60 -0.25 -5.87 -17.51
CA TYR A 60 -1.21 -6.16 -18.56
C TYR A 60 -1.62 -4.90 -19.35
N ALA A 61 -1.94 -3.81 -18.64
CA ALA A 61 -2.34 -2.56 -19.28
C ALA A 61 -1.22 -1.98 -20.15
N ALA A 62 0.04 -2.09 -19.71
CA ALA A 62 1.20 -1.65 -20.48
C ALA A 62 1.38 -2.48 -21.76
N GLU A 63 1.27 -3.81 -21.67
CA GLU A 63 1.39 -4.72 -22.81
C GLU A 63 0.30 -4.46 -23.85
N VAL A 64 -0.97 -4.44 -23.44
CA VAL A 64 -2.10 -4.18 -24.33
C VAL A 64 -2.01 -2.80 -24.98
N THR A 65 -1.57 -1.79 -24.24
CA THR A 65 -1.38 -0.45 -24.80
C THR A 65 -0.27 -0.46 -25.86
N GLY A 66 0.85 -1.13 -25.59
CA GLY A 66 1.94 -1.29 -26.56
C GLY A 66 1.50 -1.99 -27.84
N GLU A 67 0.73 -3.08 -27.72
CA GLU A 67 0.16 -3.75 -28.88
C GLU A 67 -0.78 -2.85 -29.70
N ASN A 68 -1.66 -2.11 -29.02
CA ASN A 68 -2.62 -1.23 -29.68
C ASN A 68 -1.91 -0.11 -30.43
N VAL A 69 -0.86 0.47 -29.85
CA VAL A 69 -0.01 1.45 -30.53
C VAL A 69 0.64 0.84 -31.78
N ALA A 70 1.19 -0.38 -31.69
CA ALA A 70 1.77 -1.06 -32.84
C ALA A 70 0.73 -1.33 -33.95
N LYS A 71 -0.49 -1.75 -33.58
CA LYS A 71 -1.61 -1.97 -34.52
C LYS A 71 -2.03 -0.67 -35.23
N LEU A 72 -2.02 0.47 -34.52
CA LEU A 72 -2.30 1.78 -35.13
C LEU A 72 -1.25 2.14 -36.19
N PHE A 73 0.04 2.04 -35.86
CA PHE A 73 1.12 2.33 -36.81
C PHE A 73 1.08 1.40 -38.04
N LEU A 74 0.80 0.12 -37.84
CA LEU A 74 0.67 -0.82 -38.93
C LEU A 74 -0.52 -0.47 -39.84
N SER A 75 -1.65 -0.10 -39.24
CA SER A 75 -2.86 0.31 -39.98
C SER A 75 -2.62 1.60 -40.77
N GLU A 76 -1.89 2.57 -40.20
CA GLU A 76 -1.49 3.81 -40.87
C GLU A 76 -0.60 3.53 -42.08
N ALA A 77 0.43 2.69 -41.93
CA ALA A 77 1.30 2.31 -43.03
C ALA A 77 0.55 1.64 -44.20
N PHE A 78 -0.44 0.78 -43.90
CA PHE A 78 -1.28 0.18 -44.93
C PHE A 78 -2.21 1.21 -45.60
N ALA A 79 -2.82 2.12 -44.82
CA ALA A 79 -3.68 3.17 -45.36
C ALA A 79 -2.89 4.09 -46.32
N ASP A 80 -1.70 4.51 -45.94
CA ASP A 80 -0.82 5.36 -46.75
C ASP A 80 -0.43 4.68 -48.08
N ASN A 81 -0.05 3.40 -48.05
CA ASN A 81 0.29 2.66 -49.27
C ASN A 81 -0.94 2.48 -50.18
N SER A 82 -2.12 2.19 -49.61
CA SER A 82 -3.35 2.04 -50.39
C SER A 82 -3.81 3.34 -51.08
N SER A 83 -3.49 4.49 -50.50
CA SER A 83 -3.80 5.81 -51.08
C SER A 83 -2.91 6.15 -52.28
N LYS A 84 -1.61 5.78 -52.22
CA LYS A 84 -0.66 5.97 -53.33
C LYS A 84 -1.04 5.13 -54.55
N ASP A 85 -1.46 3.88 -54.36
CA ASP A 85 -1.87 3.00 -55.48
C ASP A 85 -3.16 3.47 -56.19
N ARG A 86 -4.08 4.12 -55.48
CA ARG A 86 -5.29 4.73 -56.07
C ARG A 86 -4.99 5.96 -56.92
N SER A 87 -3.91 6.69 -56.63
CA SER A 87 -3.50 7.86 -57.40
C SER A 87 -2.72 7.52 -58.68
N ALA A 88 -2.09 6.34 -58.73
CA ALA A 88 -1.32 5.86 -59.88
C ALA A 88 -2.18 5.22 -60.99
N SER A 89 -3.45 4.93 -60.73
CA SER A 89 -4.34 4.17 -61.61
C SER A 89 -5.29 5.03 -62.47
N ILE A 90 -5.11 6.37 -62.51
CA ILE A 90 -5.85 7.26 -63.42
C ILE A 90 -5.05 7.38 -64.74
N PRO A 91 -5.49 6.77 -65.85
CA PRO A 91 -4.84 6.98 -67.15
C PRO A 91 -5.18 8.38 -67.68
N ARG A 92 -4.17 9.08 -68.20
CA ARG A 92 -4.30 10.39 -68.87
C ARG A 92 -4.83 10.24 -70.28
#